data_AF-A0A2V3IDZ3-F1
#
_entry.id   AF-A0A2V3IDZ3-F1
#
_cell.length_a   1.000
_cell.length_b   1.000
_cell.length_c   1.000
_cell.angle_alpha   90.00
_cell.angle_beta   90.00
_cell.angle_gamma   90.00
#
_symmetry.space_group_name_H-M   'P 1'
#
loop_
_entity.id
_entity.type
_entity.pdbx_description
1 polymer ?
#
loop_
_entity_poly.entity_id
_entity_poly.type
_entity_poly.pdbx_seq_one_letter_code
_entity_poly.pdbx_strand_id
1 'polypeptide(L)'
;MPLFMSPRDSSPMRPLAKATHSASIPTFRVLSGSQLDRTDEFVEMKGVFVSKQCQTRVSLVLFTLDTVTLFGKAINYTLLVTVVAFIQVIVLIRQMEITSTQAGARRVSLMTVNLQAVADSYLCLGHLTMGIAVQPLFNAFATAAFFKFICFSICLMRWMLLIWKARRPSGFSEGWEAMRRELSTLYSRFHGSLFIGILLFYQLQNHMRFFLFASFSFWVSQIVLNAVENHRRPLLPSYIIGTTVTHLAIPLYFWGCPHKFLYVQPQPASAITLVVWLSTQATILLSQYKFGPHWFIPKELLPEKYD
;
A
#
# COMPACT_ATOMS: atom_id res chain seq x y z
N MET A 1 76.44 13.29 -45.41
CA MET A 1 77.63 12.43 -45.36
C MET A 1 77.79 12.03 -43.91
N PRO A 2 77.71 10.73 -43.51
CA PRO A 2 77.57 9.46 -44.24
C PRO A 2 76.21 8.76 -43.87
N LEU A 3 75.82 7.52 -44.20
CA LEU A 3 76.31 6.43 -45.04
C LEU A 3 75.06 5.58 -45.39
N PHE A 4 74.75 5.42 -46.68
CA PHE A 4 73.83 4.40 -47.20
C PHE A 4 74.63 3.10 -47.33
N MET A 5 74.12 1.94 -46.89
CA MET A 5 74.60 0.66 -47.40
C MET A 5 73.49 -0.41 -47.44
N SER A 6 73.63 -1.23 -48.49
CA SER A 6 72.67 -2.05 -49.23
C SER A 6 72.31 -3.41 -48.58
N PRO A 7 71.38 -4.20 -49.18
CA PRO A 7 70.63 -5.29 -48.57
C PRO A 7 71.17 -6.70 -48.85
N ARG A 8 70.66 -7.67 -48.09
CA ARG A 8 70.50 -9.14 -48.31
C ARG A 8 69.83 -9.66 -47.02
N ASP A 9 68.87 -10.59 -46.97
CA ASP A 9 68.38 -11.61 -47.87
C ASP A 9 66.89 -11.88 -47.55
N SER A 10 66.15 -12.23 -48.60
CA SER A 10 64.76 -12.65 -48.57
C SER A 10 64.60 -14.10 -48.10
N SER A 11 63.80 -14.33 -47.06
CA SER A 11 63.09 -15.60 -46.86
C SER A 11 61.66 -15.33 -46.34
N PRO A 12 60.63 -16.02 -46.88
CA PRO A 12 59.25 -15.57 -46.77
C PRO A 12 58.59 -15.94 -45.42
N MET A 13 57.86 -14.97 -44.85
CA MET A 13 56.95 -15.16 -43.72
C MET A 13 55.86 -16.19 -44.04
N ARG A 14 55.66 -17.15 -43.13
CA ARG A 14 54.49 -18.04 -43.15
C ARG A 14 53.20 -17.23 -42.97
N PRO A 15 52.14 -17.52 -43.73
CA PRO A 15 50.88 -16.79 -43.62
C PRO A 15 50.16 -17.12 -42.31
N LEU A 16 49.68 -16.07 -41.64
CA LEU A 16 48.73 -16.13 -40.53
C LEU A 16 47.46 -16.83 -41.03
N ALA A 17 47.19 -18.05 -40.54
CA ALA A 17 46.00 -18.79 -40.91
C ALA A 17 44.73 -18.03 -40.49
N LYS A 18 43.83 -17.83 -41.46
CA LYS A 18 42.48 -17.30 -41.26
C LYS A 18 41.75 -18.11 -40.18
N ALA A 19 41.36 -17.45 -39.09
CA ALA A 19 40.45 -18.00 -38.11
C ALA A 19 39.05 -18.16 -38.75
N THR A 20 38.68 -19.39 -39.06
CA THR A 20 37.33 -19.80 -39.44
C THR A 20 36.41 -19.61 -38.24
N HIS A 21 35.51 -18.62 -38.29
CA HIS A 21 34.38 -18.50 -37.37
C HIS A 21 33.41 -19.67 -37.60
N SER A 22 33.67 -20.80 -36.95
CA SER A 22 32.66 -21.86 -36.77
C SER A 22 31.69 -21.43 -35.68
N ALA A 23 30.68 -20.65 -36.04
CA ALA A 23 29.50 -20.45 -35.19
C ALA A 23 28.80 -21.81 -35.02
N SER A 24 29.06 -22.50 -33.91
CA SER A 24 28.27 -23.68 -33.55
C SER A 24 26.85 -23.22 -33.26
N ILE A 25 25.92 -23.63 -34.13
CA ILE A 25 24.48 -23.45 -34.00
C ILE A 25 24.06 -23.82 -32.57
N PRO A 26 23.30 -22.96 -31.85
CA PRO A 26 22.79 -23.33 -30.54
C PRO A 26 21.93 -24.57 -30.68
N THR A 27 22.31 -25.66 -30.01
CA THR A 27 21.49 -26.88 -29.97
C THR A 27 20.23 -26.54 -29.18
N PHE A 28 19.17 -26.15 -29.90
CA PHE A 28 17.86 -25.88 -29.33
C PHE A 28 17.24 -27.23 -28.96
N ARG A 29 17.45 -27.68 -27.72
CA ARG A 29 16.71 -28.83 -27.20
C ARG A 29 15.31 -28.34 -26.84
N VAL A 30 14.41 -28.33 -27.83
CA VAL A 30 12.97 -28.19 -27.56
C VAL A 30 12.59 -29.39 -26.68
N LEU A 31 12.37 -29.17 -25.39
CA LEU A 31 11.71 -30.16 -24.56
C LEU A 31 10.32 -30.36 -25.15
N SER A 32 10.10 -31.56 -25.71
CA SER A 32 8.85 -31.99 -26.33
C SER A 32 7.66 -31.68 -25.41
N GLY A 33 6.64 -31.02 -25.95
CA GLY A 33 5.46 -30.53 -25.24
C GLY A 33 4.54 -31.63 -24.71
N SER A 34 5.04 -32.45 -23.80
CA SER A 34 4.31 -33.58 -23.19
C SER A 34 4.29 -33.57 -21.65
N GLN A 35 4.69 -32.46 -21.04
CA GLN A 35 4.59 -32.22 -19.60
C GLN A 35 4.24 -30.74 -19.35
N LEU A 36 3.23 -30.21 -20.04
CA LEU A 36 2.62 -28.94 -19.63
C LEU A 36 1.38 -29.31 -18.82
N ASP A 37 1.49 -29.28 -17.50
CA ASP A 37 0.33 -29.39 -16.64
C ASP A 37 -0.58 -28.20 -16.92
N ARG A 38 -1.89 -28.42 -16.98
CA ARG A 38 -2.89 -27.41 -17.41
C ARG A 38 -3.05 -26.27 -16.38
N THR A 39 -2.22 -26.25 -15.35
CA THR A 39 -2.20 -25.32 -14.21
C THR A 39 -1.07 -24.29 -14.25
N ASP A 40 -0.13 -24.38 -15.19
CA ASP A 40 0.97 -23.41 -15.28
C ASP A 40 0.54 -22.18 -16.08
N GLU A 41 0.19 -21.10 -15.37
CA GLU A 41 -0.17 -19.78 -15.92
C GLU A 41 1.00 -19.13 -16.74
N PHE A 42 2.19 -19.75 -16.71
CA PHE A 42 3.41 -19.31 -17.36
C PHE A 42 4.13 -20.49 -18.01
N VAL A 43 4.57 -20.34 -19.26
CA VAL A 43 5.52 -21.27 -19.88
C VAL A 43 6.93 -20.82 -19.51
N GLU A 44 7.64 -21.65 -18.74
CA GLU A 44 9.05 -21.43 -18.41
C GLU A 44 9.95 -21.97 -19.54
N MET A 45 10.75 -21.09 -20.14
CA MET A 45 11.79 -21.44 -21.11
C MET A 45 13.17 -21.29 -20.48
N LYS A 46 13.85 -22.42 -20.25
CA LYS A 46 15.23 -22.45 -19.76
C LYS A 46 16.21 -22.62 -20.93
N GLY A 47 17.06 -21.63 -21.16
CA GLY A 47 18.15 -21.67 -22.15
C GLY A 47 19.52 -21.58 -21.45
N VAL A 48 20.52 -22.30 -21.95
CA VAL A 48 21.89 -22.21 -21.41
C VAL A 48 22.86 -21.87 -22.54
N PHE A 49 23.53 -20.73 -22.42
CA PHE A 49 24.61 -20.30 -23.30
C PHE A 49 25.94 -20.74 -22.71
N VAL A 50 26.76 -21.42 -23.49
CA VAL A 50 28.10 -21.88 -23.07
C VAL A 50 29.14 -21.32 -24.02
N SER A 51 30.04 -20.47 -23.51
CA SER A 51 31.21 -20.01 -24.26
C SER A 51 32.32 -21.05 -24.19
N LYS A 52 32.68 -21.65 -25.34
CA LYS A 52 33.73 -22.68 -25.42
C LYS A 52 35.12 -22.15 -25.09
N GLN A 53 35.40 -20.87 -25.35
CA GLN A 53 36.71 -20.25 -25.10
C GLN A 53 36.89 -19.75 -23.66
N CYS A 54 35.81 -19.29 -23.02
CA CYS A 54 35.89 -18.72 -21.67
C CYS A 54 35.39 -19.67 -20.57
N GLN A 55 34.90 -20.87 -20.91
CA GLN A 55 34.25 -21.81 -19.98
C GLN A 55 33.11 -21.19 -19.14
N THR A 56 32.51 -20.10 -19.63
CA THR A 56 31.42 -19.41 -18.95
C THR A 56 30.09 -20.02 -19.36
N ARG A 57 29.25 -20.33 -18.37
CA ARG A 57 27.89 -20.86 -18.53
C ARG A 57 26.90 -19.82 -18.05
N VAL A 58 26.06 -19.32 -18.94
CA VAL A 58 24.97 -18.38 -18.63
C VAL A 58 23.66 -19.11 -18.80
N SER A 59 22.89 -19.25 -17.73
CA SER A 59 21.52 -19.78 -17.77
C SER A 59 20.52 -18.62 -17.86
N LEU A 60 19.73 -18.59 -18.92
CA LEU A 60 18.57 -17.71 -19.05
C LEU A 60 17.30 -18.50 -18.72
N VAL A 61 16.44 -17.91 -17.92
CA VAL A 61 15.10 -18.42 -17.65
C VAL A 61 14.12 -17.34 -18.10
N LEU A 62 13.31 -17.63 -19.10
CA LEU A 62 12.25 -16.76 -19.59
C LEU A 62 10.89 -17.32 -19.17
N PHE A 63 9.93 -16.45 -18.88
CA PHE A 63 8.55 -16.84 -18.56
C PHE A 63 7.60 -16.11 -19.51
N THR A 64 6.59 -16.80 -20.03
CA THR A 64 5.53 -16.16 -20.83
C THR A 64 4.46 -15.58 -19.91
N LEU A 65 4.17 -14.28 -19.99
CA LEU A 65 3.11 -13.62 -19.23
C LEU A 65 1.86 -13.46 -20.12
N ASP A 66 0.75 -14.12 -19.77
CA ASP A 66 -0.54 -13.87 -20.43
C ASP A 66 -1.12 -12.52 -19.99
N THR A 67 -0.89 -11.51 -20.82
CA THR A 67 -1.32 -10.13 -20.55
C THR A 67 -2.84 -9.98 -20.53
N VAL A 68 -3.60 -10.81 -21.25
CA VAL A 68 -5.06 -10.71 -21.33
C VAL A 68 -5.69 -11.12 -20.00
N THR A 69 -5.31 -12.30 -19.49
CA THR A 69 -5.77 -12.79 -18.19
C THR A 69 -5.32 -11.89 -17.05
N LEU A 70 -4.07 -11.42 -17.11
CA LEU A 70 -3.49 -10.51 -16.13
C LEU A 70 -4.25 -9.18 -16.06
N PHE A 71 -4.51 -8.54 -17.20
CA PHE A 71 -5.23 -7.27 -17.27
C PHE A 71 -6.68 -7.43 -16.83
N GLY A 72 -7.33 -8.55 -17.17
CA GLY A 72 -8.66 -8.89 -16.65
C GLY A 72 -8.71 -8.96 -15.12
N LYS A 73 -7.74 -9.63 -14.49
CA LYS A 73 -7.60 -9.66 -13.02
C LYS A 73 -7.36 -8.26 -12.43
N ALA A 74 -6.56 -7.43 -13.10
CA ALA A 74 -6.30 -6.05 -12.67
C ALA A 74 -7.56 -5.18 -12.71
N ILE A 75 -8.36 -5.30 -13.77
CA ILE A 75 -9.62 -4.57 -13.93
C ILE A 75 -10.60 -4.98 -12.81
N ASN A 76 -10.77 -6.27 -12.56
CA ASN A 76 -11.61 -6.77 -11.47
C ASN A 76 -11.18 -6.23 -10.10
N TYR A 77 -9.86 -6.15 -9.86
CA TYR A 77 -9.32 -5.51 -8.67
C TYR A 77 -9.71 -4.02 -8.58
N THR A 78 -9.53 -3.24 -9.65
CA THR A 78 -9.89 -1.81 -9.64
C THR A 78 -11.38 -1.58 -9.43
N LEU A 79 -12.24 -2.48 -9.93
CA LEU A 79 -13.68 -2.46 -9.66
C LEU A 79 -13.97 -2.70 -8.17
N LEU A 80 -13.33 -3.70 -7.56
CA LEU A 80 -13.43 -3.95 -6.12
C LEU A 80 -13.04 -2.70 -5.31
N VAL A 81 -11.88 -2.09 -5.62
CA VAL A 81 -11.40 -0.89 -4.92
C VAL A 81 -12.37 0.28 -5.05
N THR A 82 -12.96 0.45 -6.23
CA THR A 82 -13.95 1.50 -6.51
C THR A 82 -15.21 1.28 -5.68
N VAL A 83 -15.76 0.07 -5.66
CA VAL A 83 -16.93 -0.28 -4.82
C VAL A 83 -16.64 -0.07 -3.34
N VAL A 84 -15.46 -0.50 -2.87
CA VAL A 84 -15.01 -0.30 -1.49
C VAL A 84 -14.92 1.19 -1.15
N ALA A 85 -14.38 2.03 -2.04
CA ALA A 85 -14.31 3.47 -1.84
C ALA A 85 -15.71 4.11 -1.75
N PHE A 86 -16.66 3.69 -2.59
CA PHE A 86 -18.05 4.15 -2.49
C PHE A 86 -18.70 3.80 -1.15
N ILE A 87 -18.56 2.55 -0.69
CA ILE A 87 -19.07 2.13 0.62
C ILE A 87 -18.43 2.98 1.73
N GLN A 88 -17.13 3.23 1.63
CA GLN A 88 -16.39 4.03 2.60
C GLN A 88 -16.89 5.48 2.65
N VAL A 89 -17.18 6.11 1.50
CA VAL A 89 -17.79 7.45 1.45
C VAL A 89 -19.15 7.47 2.14
N ILE A 90 -20.03 6.51 1.85
CA ILE A 90 -21.37 6.44 2.46
C ILE A 90 -21.25 6.34 3.99
N VAL A 91 -20.38 5.44 4.45
CA VAL A 91 -20.14 5.20 5.87
C VAL A 91 -19.54 6.44 6.55
N LEU A 92 -18.61 7.13 5.90
CA LEU A 92 -18.01 8.37 6.40
C LEU A 92 -19.01 9.52 6.49
N ILE A 93 -19.86 9.71 5.48
CA ILE A 93 -20.87 10.78 5.48
C ILE A 93 -21.83 10.60 6.65
N ARG A 94 -22.34 9.38 6.87
CA ARG A 94 -23.24 9.09 8.00
C ARG A 94 -22.56 9.37 9.35
N GLN A 95 -21.27 9.06 9.47
CA GLN A 95 -20.52 9.33 10.69
C GLN A 95 -20.27 10.84 10.91
N MET A 96 -19.97 11.59 9.84
CA MET A 96 -19.81 13.04 9.88
C MET A 96 -21.10 13.75 10.28
N GLU A 97 -22.26 13.26 9.84
CA GLU A 97 -23.56 13.83 10.19
C GLU A 97 -23.83 13.76 11.70
N ILE A 98 -23.59 12.60 12.32
CA ILE A 98 -23.76 12.43 13.77
C ILE A 98 -22.74 13.23 14.58
N THR A 99 -21.55 13.42 14.03
CA THR A 99 -20.47 14.19 14.66
C THR A 99 -20.42 15.64 14.19
N SER A 100 -21.51 16.15 13.60
CA SER A 100 -21.60 17.54 13.15
C SER A 100 -21.65 18.54 14.32
N THR A 101 -22.11 18.09 15.49
CA THR A 101 -22.16 18.90 16.71
C THR A 101 -20.79 18.97 17.39
N GLN A 102 -20.49 20.10 18.04
CA GLN A 102 -19.24 20.29 18.78
C GLN A 102 -19.05 19.24 19.88
N ALA A 103 -20.11 18.90 20.61
CA ALA A 103 -20.08 17.88 21.66
C ALA A 103 -19.81 16.47 21.10
N GLY A 104 -20.36 16.13 19.94
CA GLY A 104 -20.12 14.85 19.27
C GLY A 104 -18.71 14.74 18.69
N ALA A 105 -18.25 15.78 17.99
CA ALA A 105 -16.93 15.82 17.36
C ALA A 105 -15.77 15.72 18.36
N ARG A 106 -15.90 16.29 19.57
CA ARG A 106 -14.87 16.20 20.61
C ARG A 106 -14.57 14.77 21.06
N ARG A 107 -15.56 13.86 20.96
CA ARG A 107 -15.44 12.46 21.39
C ARG A 107 -14.65 11.57 20.42
N VAL A 108 -14.34 12.09 19.24
CA VAL A 108 -13.62 11.35 18.19
C VAL A 108 -12.13 11.68 18.24
N SER A 109 -11.29 10.66 18.20
CA SER A 109 -9.83 10.79 18.20
C SER A 109 -9.32 11.30 16.87
N LEU A 110 -8.68 12.47 16.88
CA LEU A 110 -8.05 13.05 15.69
C LEU A 110 -6.98 12.11 15.09
N MET A 111 -6.26 11.35 15.93
CA MET A 111 -5.23 10.42 15.49
C MET A 111 -5.81 9.24 14.69
N THR A 112 -6.96 8.71 15.11
CA THR A 112 -7.66 7.64 14.37
C THR A 112 -8.04 8.10 12.96
N VAL A 113 -8.65 9.28 12.85
CA VAL A 113 -9.05 9.84 11.55
C VAL A 113 -7.83 10.15 10.68
N ASN A 114 -6.77 10.69 11.28
CA ASN A 114 -5.52 10.99 10.56
C ASN A 114 -4.83 9.73 10.02
N LEU A 115 -4.73 8.66 10.83
CA LEU A 115 -4.12 7.39 10.38
C LEU A 115 -4.92 6.75 9.23
N GLN A 116 -6.26 6.81 9.27
CA GLN A 116 -7.09 6.35 8.15
C GLN A 116 -6.85 7.20 6.89
N ALA A 117 -6.78 8.52 7.03
CA ALA A 117 -6.52 9.43 5.90
C ALA A 117 -5.14 9.17 5.27
N VAL A 118 -4.12 8.91 6.09
CA VAL A 118 -2.79 8.54 5.62
C VAL A 118 -2.82 7.20 4.88
N ALA A 119 -3.49 6.18 5.43
CA ALA A 119 -3.62 4.88 4.77
C ALA A 119 -4.32 4.98 3.40
N ASP A 120 -5.42 5.73 3.31
CA ASP A 120 -6.12 5.98 2.04
C ASP A 120 -5.27 6.79 1.06
N SER A 121 -4.47 7.74 1.54
CA SER A 121 -3.56 8.51 0.69
C SER A 121 -2.48 7.63 0.06
N TYR A 122 -1.93 6.66 0.80
CA TYR A 122 -0.96 5.70 0.24
C TYR A 122 -1.60 4.76 -0.76
N LEU A 123 -2.82 4.29 -0.50
CA LEU A 123 -3.56 3.52 -1.48
C LEU A 123 -3.82 4.34 -2.75
N CYS A 124 -4.22 5.61 -2.61
CA CYS A 124 -4.41 6.51 -3.74
C CYS A 124 -3.12 6.66 -4.58
N LEU A 125 -1.99 6.94 -3.93
CA LEU A 125 -0.69 7.07 -4.59
C LEU A 125 -0.27 5.76 -5.28
N GLY A 126 -0.43 4.62 -4.60
CA GLY A 126 -0.09 3.32 -5.17
C GLY A 126 -0.89 2.97 -6.43
N HIS A 127 -2.20 3.25 -6.45
CA HIS A 127 -3.02 3.05 -7.65
C HIS A 127 -2.61 4.00 -8.77
N LEU A 128 -2.34 5.27 -8.47
CA LEU A 128 -1.89 6.23 -9.48
C LEU A 128 -0.54 5.81 -10.08
N THR A 129 0.42 5.38 -9.26
CA THR A 129 1.71 4.85 -9.72
C THR A 129 1.53 3.60 -10.59
N MET A 130 0.65 2.68 -10.19
CA MET A 130 0.36 1.47 -10.99
C MET A 130 -0.26 1.82 -12.35
N GLY A 131 -1.19 2.77 -12.38
CA GLY A 131 -1.80 3.25 -13.62
C GLY A 131 -0.78 3.87 -14.57
N ILE A 132 0.16 4.68 -14.05
CA ILE A 132 1.24 5.28 -14.84
C ILE A 132 2.23 4.20 -15.33
N ALA A 133 2.54 3.20 -14.51
CA ALA A 133 3.47 2.14 -14.87
C ALA A 133 2.90 1.18 -15.94
N VAL A 134 1.58 0.99 -15.97
CA VAL A 134 0.89 0.07 -16.89
C VAL A 134 -0.12 0.84 -17.74
N GLN A 135 0.38 1.49 -18.80
CA GLN A 135 -0.40 2.38 -19.68
C GLN A 135 -1.79 1.83 -20.11
N PRO A 136 -1.95 0.55 -20.50
CA PRO A 136 -3.26 0.00 -20.89
C PRO A 136 -4.30 0.02 -19.75
N LEU A 137 -3.86 0.01 -18.49
CA LEU A 137 -4.71 -0.03 -17.30
C LEU A 137 -4.87 1.36 -16.66
N PHE A 138 -4.27 2.40 -17.22
CA PHE A 138 -4.24 3.74 -16.63
C PHE A 138 -5.63 4.24 -16.25
N ASN A 139 -6.61 4.15 -17.16
CA ASN A 139 -7.96 4.64 -16.91
C ASN A 139 -8.61 3.93 -15.70
N ALA A 140 -8.49 2.61 -15.61
CA ALA A 140 -9.08 1.82 -14.53
C ALA A 140 -8.46 2.17 -13.16
N PHE A 141 -7.13 2.25 -13.09
CA PHE A 141 -6.43 2.63 -11.87
C PHE A 141 -6.62 4.11 -11.50
N ALA A 142 -6.67 5.00 -12.48
CA ALA A 142 -6.93 6.43 -12.27
C ALA A 142 -8.32 6.67 -11.69
N THR A 143 -9.34 5.96 -12.17
CA THR A 143 -10.70 6.02 -11.59
C THR A 143 -10.70 5.55 -10.13
N ALA A 144 -10.07 4.42 -9.82
CA ALA A 144 -9.97 3.94 -8.44
C ALA A 144 -9.21 4.94 -7.54
N ALA A 145 -8.10 5.51 -8.03
CA ALA A 145 -7.33 6.52 -7.33
C ALA A 145 -8.15 7.80 -7.08
N PHE A 146 -8.94 8.25 -8.05
CA PHE A 146 -9.81 9.41 -7.91
C PHE A 146 -10.83 9.26 -6.78
N PHE A 147 -11.49 8.11 -6.66
CA PHE A 147 -12.41 7.86 -5.55
C PHE A 147 -11.71 7.82 -4.19
N LYS A 148 -10.51 7.22 -4.12
CA LYS A 148 -9.69 7.26 -2.90
C LYS A 148 -9.21 8.68 -2.56
N PHE A 149 -8.88 9.48 -3.57
CA PHE A 149 -8.56 10.89 -3.40
C PHE A 149 -9.73 11.65 -2.75
N ILE A 150 -10.96 11.48 -3.26
CA ILE A 150 -12.16 12.07 -2.64
C ILE A 150 -12.32 11.64 -1.18
N CYS A 151 -12.11 10.34 -0.89
CA CYS A 151 -12.24 9.82 0.48
C CYS A 151 -11.30 10.54 1.46
N PHE A 152 -10.00 10.62 1.15
CA PHE A 152 -9.05 11.19 2.09
C PHE A 152 -8.99 12.72 2.05
N SER A 153 -9.00 13.34 0.85
CA SER A 153 -8.75 14.77 0.68
C SER A 153 -10.00 15.63 0.93
N ILE A 154 -11.20 15.07 0.70
CA ILE A 154 -12.47 15.77 0.91
C ILE A 154 -13.16 15.26 2.18
N CYS A 155 -13.51 13.97 2.26
CA CYS A 155 -14.31 13.47 3.38
C CYS A 155 -13.53 13.46 4.71
N LEU A 156 -12.37 12.80 4.75
CA LEU A 156 -11.58 12.67 5.98
C LEU A 156 -10.97 14.01 6.40
N MET A 157 -10.44 14.84 5.48
CA MET A 157 -9.98 16.19 5.82
C MET A 157 -11.10 17.04 6.42
N ARG A 158 -12.29 17.03 5.82
CA ARG A 158 -13.44 17.77 6.34
C ARG A 158 -13.81 17.30 7.74
N TRP A 159 -13.79 15.98 7.98
CA TRP A 159 -14.09 15.45 9.29
C TRP A 159 -13.03 15.83 10.34
N MET A 160 -11.74 15.78 9.98
CA MET A 160 -10.68 16.28 10.85
C MET A 160 -10.84 17.76 11.16
N LEU A 161 -11.25 18.58 10.19
CA LEU A 161 -11.52 20.00 10.41
C LEU A 161 -12.68 20.22 11.38
N LEU A 162 -13.76 19.43 11.28
CA LEU A 162 -14.87 19.46 12.23
C LEU A 162 -14.40 19.14 13.65
N ILE A 163 -13.59 18.09 13.83
CA ILE A 163 -13.02 17.69 15.12
C ILE A 163 -12.07 18.77 15.66
N TRP A 164 -11.21 19.31 14.80
CA TRP A 164 -10.23 20.36 15.15
C TRP A 164 -10.93 21.63 15.64
N LYS A 165 -11.91 22.13 14.87
CA LYS A 165 -12.74 23.28 15.22
C LYS A 165 -13.50 23.03 16.53
N ALA A 166 -14.05 21.83 16.72
CA ALA A 166 -14.79 21.51 17.93
C ALA A 166 -13.92 21.60 19.18
N ARG A 167 -12.65 21.18 19.09
CA ARG A 167 -11.68 21.24 20.19
C ARG A 167 -11.14 22.65 20.44
N ARG A 168 -11.15 23.53 19.43
CA ARG A 168 -10.57 24.89 19.49
C ARG A 168 -11.53 25.96 18.97
N PRO A 169 -12.68 26.20 19.63
CA PRO A 169 -13.69 27.13 19.12
C PRO A 169 -13.19 28.59 19.07
N SER A 170 -12.37 29.01 20.04
CA SER A 170 -11.86 30.39 20.15
C SER A 170 -11.02 30.81 18.95
N GLY A 171 -10.11 29.93 18.48
CA GLY A 171 -9.29 30.18 17.30
C GLY A 171 -10.07 30.34 15.98
N PHE A 172 -11.35 29.95 15.96
CA PHE A 172 -12.25 30.15 14.82
C PHE A 172 -13.21 31.34 14.99
N SER A 173 -13.27 31.96 16.17
CA SER A 173 -14.11 33.14 16.45
C SER A 173 -13.33 34.46 16.48
N GLU A 174 -12.03 34.42 16.72
CA GLU A 174 -11.17 35.61 16.93
C GLU A 174 -10.79 36.37 15.64
N GLY A 175 -11.22 35.91 14.47
CA GLY A 175 -11.02 36.57 13.19
C GLY A 175 -10.42 35.68 12.10
N TRP A 176 -10.32 36.23 10.89
CA TRP A 176 -9.92 35.47 9.69
C TRP A 176 -8.47 34.97 9.74
N GLU A 177 -7.55 35.76 10.28
CA GLU A 177 -6.13 35.39 10.40
C GLU A 177 -5.91 34.27 11.42
N ALA A 178 -6.62 34.29 12.55
CA ALA A 178 -6.59 33.21 13.54
C ALA A 178 -7.08 31.89 12.93
N MET A 179 -8.20 31.94 12.20
CA MET A 179 -8.75 30.77 11.52
C MET A 179 -7.80 30.20 10.46
N ARG A 180 -7.15 31.05 9.65
CA ARG A 180 -6.13 30.61 8.67
C ARG A 180 -4.96 29.88 9.33
N ARG A 181 -4.49 30.36 10.49
CA ARG A 181 -3.40 29.72 11.24
C ARG A 181 -3.79 28.33 11.73
N GLU A 182 -5.00 28.18 12.27
CA GLU A 182 -5.53 26.87 12.70
C GLU A 182 -5.68 25.91 11.51
N LEU A 183 -6.17 26.40 10.38
CA LEU A 183 -6.31 25.62 9.15
C LEU A 183 -4.95 25.16 8.63
N SER A 184 -3.98 26.08 8.53
CA SER A 184 -2.61 25.79 8.11
C SER A 184 -1.93 24.80 9.06
N THR A 185 -2.15 24.92 10.37
CA THR A 185 -1.64 23.99 11.37
C THR A 185 -2.22 22.58 11.18
N LEU A 186 -3.53 22.47 10.94
CA LEU A 186 -4.17 21.18 10.68
C LEU A 186 -3.61 20.52 9.41
N TYR A 187 -3.55 21.25 8.30
CA TYR A 187 -3.05 20.71 7.05
C TYR A 187 -1.56 20.38 7.09
N SER A 188 -0.73 21.23 7.68
CA SER A 188 0.71 20.95 7.82
C SER A 188 0.96 19.71 8.68
N ARG A 189 0.15 19.47 9.73
CA ARG A 189 0.22 18.22 10.51
C ARG A 189 -0.18 17.00 9.70
N PHE A 190 -1.23 17.09 8.89
CA PHE A 190 -1.63 15.99 8.01
C PHE A 190 -0.52 15.68 6.99
N HIS A 191 -0.06 16.67 6.23
CA HIS A 191 0.97 16.48 5.20
C HIS A 191 2.31 16.06 5.81
N GLY A 192 2.67 16.59 6.98
CA GLY A 192 3.83 16.14 7.74
C GLY A 192 3.72 14.67 8.14
N SER A 193 2.54 14.22 8.61
CA SER A 193 2.31 12.80 8.92
C SER A 193 2.39 11.91 7.69
N LEU A 194 1.91 12.38 6.54
CA LEU A 194 2.01 11.68 5.25
C LEU A 194 3.48 11.55 4.83
N PHE A 195 4.27 12.63 4.92
CA PHE A 195 5.70 12.61 4.57
C PHE A 195 6.49 11.69 5.51
N ILE A 196 6.28 11.80 6.82
CA ILE A 196 6.89 10.92 7.82
C ILE A 196 6.57 9.46 7.53
N GLY A 197 5.32 9.13 7.21
CA GLY A 197 4.97 7.75 6.90
C GLY A 197 5.60 7.23 5.60
N ILE A 198 5.87 8.09 4.59
CA ILE A 198 6.64 7.70 3.38
C ILE A 198 8.08 7.37 3.77
N LEU A 199 8.70 8.21 4.62
CA LEU A 199 10.05 7.97 5.11
C LEU A 199 10.12 6.67 5.94
N LEU A 200 9.12 6.43 6.80
CA LEU A 200 9.02 5.18 7.57
C LEU A 200 8.79 3.97 6.66
N PHE A 201 7.96 4.09 5.62
CA PHE A 201 7.76 3.04 4.63
C PHE A 201 9.08 2.69 3.94
N TYR A 202 9.85 3.70 3.51
CA TYR A 202 11.16 3.49 2.90
C TYR A 202 12.17 2.85 3.87
N GLN A 203 12.28 3.39 5.09
CA GLN A 203 13.23 2.91 6.09
C GLN A 203 12.90 1.50 6.59
N LEU A 204 11.62 1.19 6.77
CA LEU A 204 11.14 -0.09 7.29
C LEU A 204 10.80 -1.09 6.18
N GLN A 205 11.40 -0.95 4.98
CA GLN A 205 11.18 -1.88 3.87
C GLN A 205 11.54 -3.33 4.17
N ASN A 206 12.54 -3.57 5.00
CA ASN A 206 12.89 -4.92 5.45
C ASN A 206 11.90 -5.45 6.52
N HIS A 207 11.12 -4.55 7.13
CA HIS A 207 10.22 -4.79 8.25
C HIS A 207 8.77 -4.41 7.92
N MET A 208 8.37 -4.57 6.65
CA MET A 208 7.05 -4.17 6.13
C MET A 208 5.85 -4.66 6.93
N ARG A 209 5.96 -5.84 7.56
CA ARG A 209 4.91 -6.37 8.45
C ARG A 209 4.62 -5.41 9.60
N PHE A 210 5.66 -4.95 10.31
CA PHE A 210 5.50 -4.06 11.44
C PHE A 210 4.91 -2.71 11.04
N PHE A 211 5.36 -2.15 9.90
CA PHE A 211 4.79 -0.92 9.35
C PHE A 211 3.29 -1.08 9.07
N LEU A 212 2.90 -2.18 8.40
CA LEU A 212 1.49 -2.46 8.11
C LEU A 212 0.65 -2.62 9.38
N PHE A 213 1.11 -3.40 10.36
CA PHE A 213 0.39 -3.53 11.64
C PHE A 213 0.22 -2.18 12.36
N ALA A 214 1.26 -1.32 12.34
CA ALA A 214 1.18 0.01 12.91
C ALA A 214 0.16 0.90 12.17
N SER A 215 0.17 0.89 10.82
CA SER A 215 -0.80 1.66 10.02
C SER A 215 -2.24 1.18 10.23
N PHE A 216 -2.46 -0.13 10.43
CA PHE A 216 -3.76 -0.73 10.72
C PHE A 216 -4.15 -0.67 12.21
N SER A 217 -3.38 -0.01 13.06
CA SER A 217 -3.70 0.21 14.48
C SER A 217 -4.51 1.49 14.71
N PHE A 218 -5.20 1.98 13.68
CA PHE A 218 -5.91 3.27 13.74
C PHE A 218 -7.04 3.30 14.77
N TRP A 219 -7.64 2.16 15.13
CA TRP A 219 -8.68 2.11 16.17
C TRP A 219 -8.13 2.25 17.59
N VAL A 220 -6.86 1.91 17.83
CA VAL A 220 -6.23 1.97 19.17
C VAL A 220 -6.34 3.36 19.77
N SER A 221 -6.07 4.41 18.99
CA SER A 221 -6.16 5.79 19.48
C SER A 221 -7.57 6.20 19.91
N GLN A 222 -8.62 5.58 19.36
CA GLN A 222 -10.00 5.82 19.81
C GLN A 222 -10.33 5.01 21.06
N ILE A 223 -9.86 3.76 21.16
CA ILE A 223 -10.05 2.91 22.35
C ILE A 223 -9.47 3.61 23.59
N VAL A 224 -8.26 4.14 23.46
CA VAL A 224 -7.57 4.87 24.52
C VAL A 224 -8.31 6.16 24.88
N LEU A 225 -8.77 6.93 23.88
CA LEU A 225 -9.54 8.16 24.14
C LEU A 225 -10.83 7.86 24.92
N ASN A 226 -11.55 6.82 24.52
CA ASN A 226 -12.79 6.40 25.18
C ASN A 226 -12.53 6.00 26.63
N ALA A 227 -11.45 5.26 26.87
CA ALA A 227 -11.02 4.81 28.18
C ALA A 227 -10.66 5.98 29.10
N VAL A 228 -9.87 6.94 28.63
CA VAL A 228 -9.38 8.06 29.45
C VAL A 228 -10.50 9.06 29.74
N GLU A 229 -11.25 9.49 28.71
CA GLU A 229 -12.24 10.56 28.85
C GLU A 229 -13.66 10.07 29.16
N ASN A 230 -13.84 8.75 29.33
CA ASN A 230 -15.13 8.08 29.59
C ASN A 230 -16.22 8.45 28.55
N HIS A 231 -15.82 8.60 27.29
CA HIS A 231 -16.73 8.94 26.22
C HIS A 231 -17.64 7.75 25.87
N ARG A 232 -18.96 7.92 26.05
CA ARG A 232 -19.97 6.93 25.62
C ARG A 232 -20.42 7.19 24.19
N ARG A 233 -20.46 6.12 23.39
CA ARG A 233 -21.01 6.07 22.03
C ARG A 233 -20.45 7.16 21.08
N PRO A 234 -19.12 7.28 20.91
CA PRO A 234 -18.52 8.29 20.04
C PRO A 234 -18.66 7.99 18.54
N LEU A 235 -18.74 6.70 18.18
CA LEU A 235 -18.76 6.22 16.81
C LEU A 235 -19.97 5.32 16.57
N LEU A 236 -20.53 5.37 15.35
CA LEU A 236 -21.57 4.44 14.93
C LEU A 236 -21.03 3.01 14.80
N PRO A 237 -21.77 1.99 15.27
CA PRO A 237 -21.40 0.59 15.01
C PRO A 237 -21.28 0.28 13.52
N SER A 238 -22.18 0.83 12.68
CA SER A 238 -22.10 0.69 11.22
C SER A 238 -20.82 1.32 10.65
N TYR A 239 -20.32 2.40 11.26
CA TYR A 239 -19.08 3.03 10.85
C TYR A 239 -17.86 2.19 11.24
N ILE A 240 -17.84 1.64 12.45
CA ILE A 240 -16.77 0.74 12.92
C ILE A 240 -16.67 -0.49 12.01
N ILE A 241 -17.80 -1.17 11.77
CA ILE A 241 -17.86 -2.37 10.93
C ILE A 241 -17.52 -2.03 9.47
N GLY A 242 -18.18 -1.02 8.90
CA GLY A 242 -17.97 -0.63 7.50
C GLY A 242 -16.52 -0.23 7.21
N THR A 243 -15.91 0.57 8.08
CA THR A 243 -14.50 1.00 7.94
C THR A 243 -13.54 -0.18 8.09
N THR A 244 -13.77 -1.06 9.07
CA THR A 244 -12.96 -2.27 9.29
C THR A 244 -12.99 -3.20 8.07
N VAL A 245 -14.18 -3.48 7.52
CA VAL A 245 -14.35 -4.35 6.35
C VAL A 245 -13.73 -3.75 5.09
N THR A 246 -14.00 -2.47 4.83
CA THR A 246 -13.47 -1.77 3.64
C THR A 246 -11.95 -1.68 3.64
N HIS A 247 -11.32 -1.46 4.80
CA HIS A 247 -9.85 -1.42 4.91
C HIS A 247 -9.21 -2.80 4.84
N LEU A 248 -9.88 -3.88 5.25
CA LEU A 248 -9.39 -5.25 5.10
C LEU A 248 -9.53 -5.80 3.68
N ALA A 249 -10.47 -5.27 2.88
CA ALA A 249 -10.74 -5.77 1.53
C ALA A 249 -9.48 -5.80 0.64
N ILE A 250 -8.68 -4.75 0.67
CA ILE A 250 -7.46 -4.63 -0.16
C ILE A 250 -6.33 -5.56 0.31
N PRO A 251 -5.93 -5.57 1.61
CA PRO A 251 -4.97 -6.55 2.12
C PRO A 251 -5.39 -8.01 1.88
N LEU A 252 -6.69 -8.32 2.04
CA LEU A 252 -7.21 -9.66 1.78
C LEU A 252 -7.14 -10.04 0.31
N TYR A 253 -7.37 -9.11 -0.61
CA TYR A 253 -7.18 -9.35 -2.03
C TYR A 253 -5.71 -9.72 -2.33
N PHE A 254 -4.74 -9.00 -1.76
CA PHE A 254 -3.31 -9.23 -2.02
C PHE A 254 -2.70 -10.41 -1.26
N TRP A 255 -3.21 -10.80 -0.09
CA TRP A 255 -2.63 -11.92 0.66
C TRP A 255 -3.49 -13.19 0.67
N GLY A 256 -4.80 -13.10 0.51
CA GLY A 256 -5.74 -14.22 0.57
C GLY A 256 -6.08 -14.87 -0.77
N CYS A 257 -6.15 -14.11 -1.88
CA CYS A 257 -6.50 -14.70 -3.17
C CYS A 257 -5.31 -15.44 -3.81
N PRO A 258 -5.51 -16.66 -4.35
CA PRO A 258 -4.47 -17.39 -5.09
C PRO A 258 -4.25 -16.85 -6.53
N HIS A 259 -5.25 -16.19 -7.13
CA HIS A 259 -5.20 -15.65 -8.50
C HIS A 259 -5.03 -14.13 -8.49
N LYS A 260 -3.84 -13.63 -8.14
CA LYS A 260 -3.57 -12.19 -8.00
C LYS A 260 -2.95 -11.59 -9.26
N PHE A 261 -3.29 -10.33 -9.51
CA PHE A 261 -2.66 -9.54 -10.57
C PHE A 261 -1.17 -9.27 -10.28
N LEU A 262 -0.80 -8.99 -9.03
CA LEU A 262 0.61 -8.85 -8.64
C LEU A 262 1.11 -10.19 -8.09
N TYR A 263 2.22 -10.67 -8.65
CA TYR A 263 2.88 -11.92 -8.24
C TYR A 263 3.60 -11.74 -6.90
N VAL A 264 2.81 -11.50 -5.84
CA VAL A 264 3.26 -11.47 -4.45
C VAL A 264 3.02 -12.86 -3.88
N GLN A 265 4.10 -13.51 -3.43
CA GLN A 265 4.06 -14.80 -2.74
C GLN A 265 2.92 -14.82 -1.71
N PRO A 266 1.95 -15.76 -1.79
CA PRO A 266 0.85 -15.83 -0.85
C PRO A 266 1.38 -16.00 0.58
N GLN A 267 1.07 -15.05 1.46
CA GLN A 267 1.40 -15.11 2.88
C GLN A 267 0.10 -15.19 3.70
N PRO A 268 -0.57 -16.36 3.73
CA PRO A 268 -1.87 -16.50 4.41
C PRO A 268 -1.77 -16.20 5.91
N ALA A 269 -0.64 -16.52 6.54
CA ALA A 269 -0.40 -16.19 7.95
C ALA A 269 -0.51 -14.68 8.22
N SER A 270 0.13 -13.83 7.41
CA SER A 270 0.07 -12.37 7.55
C SER A 270 -1.36 -11.83 7.36
N ALA A 271 -2.11 -12.41 6.42
CA ALA A 271 -3.51 -12.06 6.18
C ALA A 271 -4.39 -12.35 7.40
N ILE A 272 -4.28 -13.58 7.93
CA ILE A 272 -5.05 -14.02 9.11
C ILE A 272 -4.70 -13.15 10.31
N THR A 273 -3.41 -12.91 10.57
CA THR A 273 -2.98 -12.07 11.70
C THR A 273 -3.50 -10.64 11.56
N LEU A 274 -3.51 -10.05 10.36
CA LEU A 274 -4.06 -8.70 10.16
C LEU A 274 -5.58 -8.66 10.41
N VAL A 275 -6.31 -9.67 9.91
CA VAL A 275 -7.76 -9.79 10.16
C VAL A 275 -8.02 -9.89 11.65
N VAL A 276 -7.35 -10.82 12.35
CA VAL A 276 -7.49 -10.99 13.79
C VAL A 276 -7.16 -9.69 14.53
N TRP A 277 -6.07 -9.01 14.15
CA TRP A 277 -5.66 -7.76 14.78
C TRP A 277 -6.71 -6.66 14.64
N LEU A 278 -7.19 -6.39 13.42
CA LEU A 278 -8.15 -5.31 13.20
C LEU A 278 -9.54 -5.67 13.75
N SER A 279 -9.98 -6.91 13.62
CA SER A 279 -11.23 -7.41 14.20
C SER A 279 -11.20 -7.35 15.73
N THR A 280 -10.06 -7.64 16.35
CA THR A 280 -9.90 -7.50 17.82
C THR A 280 -10.11 -6.05 18.24
N GLN A 281 -9.44 -5.09 17.58
CA GLN A 281 -9.61 -3.67 17.87
C GLN A 281 -11.06 -3.20 17.68
N ALA A 282 -11.70 -3.61 16.57
CA ALA A 282 -13.10 -3.28 16.29
C ALA A 282 -14.05 -3.87 17.34
N THR A 283 -13.79 -5.11 17.78
CA THR A 283 -14.58 -5.79 18.81
C THR A 283 -14.47 -5.07 20.16
N ILE A 284 -13.28 -4.60 20.53
CA ILE A 284 -13.07 -3.79 21.73
C ILE A 284 -13.85 -2.46 21.63
N LEU A 285 -13.84 -1.79 20.48
CA LEU A 285 -14.65 -0.57 20.30
C LEU A 285 -16.16 -0.84 20.39
N LEU A 286 -16.63 -1.95 19.81
CA LEU A 286 -18.04 -2.35 19.90
C LEU A 286 -18.42 -2.77 21.33
N SER A 287 -17.51 -3.40 22.08
CA SER A 287 -17.74 -3.72 23.48
C SER A 287 -17.80 -2.45 24.34
N GLN A 288 -16.93 -1.47 24.09
CA GLN A 288 -17.01 -0.14 24.71
C GLN A 288 -18.35 0.57 24.41
N TYR A 289 -18.91 0.37 23.21
CA TYR A 289 -20.21 0.92 22.83
C TYR A 289 -21.37 0.31 23.66
N LYS A 290 -21.33 -1.01 23.92
CA LYS A 290 -22.40 -1.74 24.61
C LYS A 290 -22.28 -1.70 26.13
N PHE A 291 -21.09 -1.96 26.68
CA PHE A 291 -20.85 -2.13 28.11
C PHE A 291 -20.26 -0.87 28.78
N GLY A 292 -19.83 0.11 27.98
CA GLY A 292 -19.16 1.32 28.46
C GLY A 292 -17.63 1.21 28.38
N PRO A 293 -16.92 2.35 28.43
CA PRO A 293 -15.49 2.40 28.14
C PRO A 293 -14.57 1.81 29.22
N HIS A 294 -15.05 1.66 30.46
CA HIS A 294 -14.28 1.17 31.61
C HIS A 294 -14.50 -0.30 31.95
N TRP A 295 -15.33 -1.02 31.20
CA TRP A 295 -15.66 -2.43 31.44
C TRP A 295 -14.41 -3.33 31.60
N PHE A 296 -13.31 -3.01 30.90
CA PHE A 296 -12.08 -3.81 30.89
C PHE A 296 -10.93 -3.21 31.71
N ILE A 297 -11.13 -2.05 32.35
CA ILE A 297 -10.05 -1.31 33.02
C ILE A 297 -10.21 -1.49 34.53
N PRO A 298 -9.19 -2.01 35.24
CA PRO A 298 -9.16 -2.03 36.70
C PRO A 298 -9.31 -0.62 37.25
N LYS A 299 -10.04 -0.47 38.37
CA LYS A 299 -10.33 0.85 38.95
C LYS A 299 -9.06 1.63 39.32
N GLU A 300 -7.94 0.95 39.55
CA GLU A 300 -6.63 1.52 39.90
C GLU A 300 -5.96 2.31 38.76
N LEU A 301 -6.29 2.02 37.50
CA LEU A 301 -5.70 2.71 36.33
C LEU A 301 -6.53 3.94 35.90
N LEU A 302 -7.69 4.16 36.53
CA LEU A 302 -8.54 5.30 36.22
C LEU A 302 -7.99 6.53 36.95
N PRO A 303 -7.84 7.67 36.26
CA PRO A 303 -7.46 8.90 36.93
C PRO A 303 -8.48 9.23 38.02
N GLU A 304 -7.97 9.53 39.22
CA GLU A 304 -8.78 9.88 40.38
C GLU A 304 -9.63 11.11 40.03
N LYS A 305 -10.95 10.97 40.11
CA LYS A 305 -11.86 12.10 39.94
C LYS A 305 -11.81 12.91 41.22
N TYR A 306 -11.26 14.13 41.15
CA TYR A 306 -11.51 15.13 42.17
C TYR A 306 -12.97 15.59 42.02
N ASP A 307 -13.80 15.27 43.01
CA ASP A 307 -15.16 15.78 43.15
C ASP A 307 -15.15 17.26 43.57
#